data_AF-A0A9W9KLR6-F1
#
_entry.id   AF-A0A9W9KLR6-F1
#
_cell.length_a   1.000
_cell.length_b   1.000
_cell.length_c   1.000
_cell.angle_alpha   90.00
_cell.angle_beta   90.00
_cell.angle_gamma   90.00
#
_symmetry.space_group_name_H-M   'P 1'
#
loop_
_entity.id
_entity.type
_entity.pdbx_description
1 polymer ?
#
loop_
_entity_poly.entity_id
_entity_poly.type
_entity_poly.pdbx_seq_one_letter_code
_entity_poly.pdbx_strand_id
1 'polypeptide(L)'
;MKENLVARYNLDMSVGEKPVMNVDDLYIVLHHHWTKDKTPYPDGRQIIQLAFILLVSAYTASRPGALVYLERKEKTNIQHFFGNADDDDRPPEDEWDLRHEDLKTLCYGQINLILLPNPTGERDHLVMEIDLKHTKGHHSRPKRKIFLMSEVKQPIFDVISLVLALAILDDAFESDHIRSVEDIFRTRVTLPRRSLNIRFKQKLLNVPICRQPVSTSSGMTIDDIKPLRYHTYLYFLQRLSLAVGMIRAMKPYDLRRGTGEAVDKTASLPLLQHVMGHAYASTFQAYMNQRVQSHVQAAFLGLPSEDALMNILSHQSRYIDPRAPSRYDDLPEAERKTFSDDSGIKRLQQMRDSLAMEAKELYGSIKNAEGTKIGELKMKADATLRAAKKKLKESNFTGAREKFFATIDTLEINRQLDPSLLDIKQDAYEPERIVHRLKERRRVAELMQIPCQEFSGRKDTTQRITLVGALVRLGQIERVPSERPIQEAKPRNTAVSQVTPEESLRQDFSPSPEPLLFRLFAQSQGAF
;
A
#
# COMPACT_ATOMS: atom_id res chain seq x y z
N MET A 1 18.15 -23.54 -30.50
CA MET A 1 17.25 -22.42 -30.88
C MET A 1 17.32 -21.25 -29.89
N LYS A 2 17.22 -21.49 -28.57
CA LYS A 2 17.31 -20.44 -27.52
C LYS A 2 18.65 -19.68 -27.50
N GLU A 3 19.77 -20.40 -27.59
CA GLU A 3 21.12 -19.81 -27.59
C GLU A 3 21.39 -18.90 -28.79
N ASN A 4 20.81 -19.22 -29.94
CA ASN A 4 20.99 -18.45 -31.17
C ASN A 4 20.26 -17.09 -31.11
N LEU A 5 19.12 -17.02 -30.41
CA LEU A 5 18.38 -15.77 -30.19
C LEU A 5 19.05 -14.87 -29.16
N VAL A 6 19.63 -15.44 -28.10
CA VAL A 6 20.34 -14.68 -27.06
C VAL A 6 21.54 -13.94 -27.64
N ALA A 7 22.36 -14.65 -28.43
CA ALA A 7 23.51 -14.06 -29.10
C ALA A 7 23.09 -13.06 -30.19
N ARG A 8 22.06 -13.37 -30.98
CA ARG A 8 21.60 -12.51 -32.08
C ARG A 8 20.99 -11.19 -31.60
N TYR A 9 20.36 -11.17 -30.43
CA TYR A 9 19.67 -9.99 -29.89
C TYR A 9 20.32 -9.42 -28.63
N ASN A 10 21.53 -9.87 -28.27
CA ASN A 10 22.28 -9.46 -27.08
C ASN A 10 21.42 -9.43 -25.81
N LEU A 11 20.63 -10.50 -25.60
CA LEU A 11 19.67 -10.57 -24.50
C LEU A 11 20.40 -10.94 -23.20
N ASP A 12 20.18 -10.16 -22.15
CA ASP A 12 20.67 -10.50 -20.82
C ASP A 12 19.88 -11.69 -20.25
N MET A 13 20.57 -12.81 -20.03
CA MET A 13 20.04 -14.02 -19.44
C MET A 13 20.30 -14.10 -17.93
N SER A 14 20.93 -13.08 -17.34
CA SER A 14 21.15 -13.00 -15.91
C SER A 14 19.82 -13.06 -15.17
N VAL A 15 19.77 -13.88 -14.12
CA VAL A 15 18.59 -13.94 -13.27
C VAL A 15 18.66 -12.71 -12.35
N GLY A 16 17.86 -11.71 -12.67
CA GLY A 16 17.70 -10.54 -11.79
C GLY A 16 17.35 -10.97 -10.36
N GLU A 17 17.82 -10.18 -9.39
CA GLU A 17 17.62 -10.43 -7.97
C GLU A 17 16.12 -10.62 -7.64
N LYS A 18 15.83 -11.70 -6.89
CA LYS A 18 14.48 -12.07 -6.47
C LYS A 18 14.35 -11.80 -4.98
N PRO A 19 13.81 -10.65 -4.57
CA PRO A 19 13.63 -10.36 -3.15
C PRO A 19 12.68 -11.39 -2.51
N VAL A 20 12.92 -11.64 -1.23
CA VAL A 20 12.24 -12.62 -0.38
C VAL A 20 11.91 -11.92 0.93
N MET A 21 10.72 -12.16 1.47
CA MET A 21 10.28 -11.57 2.74
C MET A 21 10.06 -12.62 3.83
N ASN A 22 10.69 -12.43 4.98
CA ASN A 22 10.50 -13.28 6.15
C ASN A 22 9.49 -12.65 7.16
N VAL A 23 9.42 -13.23 8.36
CA VAL A 23 8.56 -12.73 9.44
C VAL A 23 8.94 -11.32 9.91
N ASP A 24 10.23 -10.98 9.95
CA ASP A 24 10.71 -9.66 10.37
C ASP A 24 10.35 -8.59 9.34
N ASP A 25 10.51 -8.90 8.05
CA ASP A 25 10.11 -8.01 6.96
C ASP A 25 8.59 -7.77 7.00
N LEU A 26 7.80 -8.83 7.22
CA LEU A 26 6.36 -8.71 7.37
C LEU A 26 5.99 -7.91 8.63
N TYR A 27 6.69 -8.11 9.75
CA TYR A 27 6.52 -7.32 10.97
C TYR A 27 6.75 -5.84 10.68
N ILE A 28 7.87 -5.48 10.06
CA ILE A 28 8.20 -4.09 9.75
C ILE A 28 7.11 -3.44 8.90
N VAL A 29 6.65 -4.14 7.86
CA VAL A 29 5.60 -3.67 6.96
C VAL A 29 4.27 -3.48 7.69
N LEU A 30 3.83 -4.48 8.45
CA LEU A 30 2.60 -4.40 9.22
C LEU A 30 2.68 -3.37 10.35
N HIS A 31 3.82 -3.29 11.02
CA HIS A 31 4.06 -2.33 12.09
C HIS A 31 3.95 -0.92 11.53
N HIS A 32 4.62 -0.64 10.41
CA HIS A 32 4.48 0.65 9.73
C HIS A 32 3.04 0.91 9.29
N HIS A 33 2.38 -0.08 8.68
CA HIS A 33 0.98 0.03 8.24
C HIS A 33 0.03 0.48 9.35
N TRP A 34 0.17 -0.12 10.54
CA TRP A 34 -0.67 0.22 11.69
C TRP A 34 -0.25 1.50 12.39
N THR A 35 1.05 1.76 12.54
CA THR A 35 1.55 2.79 13.49
C THR A 35 2.10 4.05 12.83
N LYS A 36 2.58 3.97 11.59
CA LYS A 36 3.33 5.06 10.93
C LYS A 36 2.79 5.48 9.58
N ASP A 37 1.95 4.67 8.94
CA ASP A 37 1.53 4.89 7.56
C ASP A 37 0.63 6.13 7.40
N LYS A 38 1.21 7.22 6.89
CA LYS A 38 0.51 8.49 6.60
C LYS A 38 -0.17 8.50 5.21
N THR A 39 -0.16 7.39 4.49
CA THR A 39 -0.70 7.32 3.12
C THR A 39 -2.23 7.28 3.12
N PRO A 40 -2.89 7.91 2.12
CA PRO A 40 -4.35 8.02 2.12
C PRO A 40 -5.00 6.67 1.76
N TYR A 41 -5.98 6.25 2.55
CA TYR A 41 -6.88 5.15 2.21
C TYR A 41 -8.27 5.71 1.88
N PRO A 42 -9.03 5.09 0.97
CA PRO A 42 -10.40 5.52 0.68
C PRO A 42 -11.30 5.52 1.92
N ASP A 43 -11.30 4.39 2.63
CA ASP A 43 -12.11 4.11 3.81
C ASP A 43 -11.28 3.31 4.84
N GLY A 44 -11.79 3.18 6.06
CA GLY A 44 -11.11 2.47 7.13
C GLY A 44 -11.08 0.94 6.93
N ARG A 45 -12.04 0.38 6.18
CA ARG A 45 -12.07 -1.04 5.83
C ARG A 45 -10.87 -1.42 4.95
N GLN A 46 -10.43 -0.57 4.03
CA GLN A 46 -9.25 -0.84 3.18
C GLN A 46 -7.96 -1.05 3.99
N ILE A 47 -7.84 -0.40 5.16
CA ILE A 47 -6.71 -0.58 6.08
C ILE A 47 -6.73 -2.04 6.60
N ILE A 48 -7.88 -2.50 7.08
CA ILE A 48 -8.08 -3.87 7.59
C ILE A 48 -7.87 -4.91 6.48
N GLN A 49 -8.42 -4.68 5.29
CA GLN A 49 -8.30 -5.58 4.14
C GLN A 49 -6.84 -5.75 3.70
N LEU A 50 -6.04 -4.67 3.69
CA LEU A 50 -4.62 -4.76 3.30
C LEU A 50 -3.83 -5.65 4.25
N ALA A 51 -3.98 -5.46 5.56
CA ALA A 51 -3.34 -6.30 6.56
C ALA A 51 -3.79 -7.77 6.46
N PHE A 52 -5.09 -8.01 6.23
CA PHE A 52 -5.62 -9.35 6.02
C PHE A 52 -5.00 -10.03 4.80
N ILE A 53 -4.93 -9.35 3.66
CA ILE A 53 -4.35 -9.91 2.43
C ILE A 53 -2.86 -10.21 2.61
N LEU A 54 -2.11 -9.33 3.29
CA LEU A 54 -0.69 -9.55 3.60
C LEU A 54 -0.49 -10.84 4.41
N LEU A 55 -1.23 -11.00 5.51
CA LEU A 55 -1.14 -12.18 6.39
C LEU A 55 -1.58 -13.46 5.66
N VAL A 56 -2.72 -13.44 4.97
CA VAL A 56 -3.18 -14.63 4.22
C VAL A 56 -2.20 -14.99 3.11
N SER A 57 -1.60 -14.01 2.42
CA SER A 57 -0.56 -14.27 1.40
C SER A 57 0.64 -14.98 2.02
N ALA A 58 1.11 -14.49 3.18
CA ALA A 58 2.23 -15.09 3.91
C ALA A 58 1.92 -16.51 4.42
N TYR A 59 0.70 -16.76 4.92
CA TYR A 59 0.33 -18.04 5.53
C TYR A 59 -0.16 -19.10 4.55
N THR A 60 -0.42 -18.74 3.30
CA THR A 60 -0.88 -19.69 2.27
C THR A 60 0.12 -19.85 1.13
N ALA A 61 1.17 -19.03 1.08
CA ALA A 61 2.05 -18.87 -0.08
C ALA A 61 1.27 -18.66 -1.39
N SER A 62 0.02 -18.20 -1.36
CA SER A 62 -0.85 -18.25 -2.53
C SER A 62 -0.47 -17.20 -3.58
N ARG A 63 -0.93 -17.40 -4.82
CA ARG A 63 -0.82 -16.35 -5.85
C ARG A 63 -1.86 -15.28 -5.55
N PRO A 64 -1.58 -14.00 -5.85
CA PRO A 64 -2.52 -12.92 -5.55
C PRO A 64 -3.89 -13.12 -6.19
N GLY A 65 -3.95 -13.69 -7.40
CA GLY A 65 -5.22 -14.01 -8.09
C GLY A 65 -6.08 -15.11 -7.43
N ALA A 66 -5.62 -15.73 -6.34
CA ALA A 66 -6.43 -16.62 -5.51
C ALA A 66 -7.10 -15.87 -4.35
N LEU A 67 -6.65 -14.66 -4.04
CA LEU A 67 -7.10 -13.85 -2.91
C LEU A 67 -7.85 -12.59 -3.34
N VAL A 68 -7.41 -11.97 -4.45
CA VAL A 68 -7.98 -10.75 -5.02
C VAL A 68 -8.32 -10.96 -6.49
N TYR A 69 -9.29 -10.21 -6.99
CA TYR A 69 -9.79 -10.38 -8.34
C TYR A 69 -8.80 -9.90 -9.39
N LEU A 70 -8.45 -10.80 -10.32
CA LEU A 70 -7.66 -10.48 -11.51
C LEU A 70 -8.59 -10.36 -12.70
N GLU A 71 -8.81 -9.12 -13.14
CA GLU A 71 -9.61 -8.81 -14.32
C GLU A 71 -9.00 -9.46 -15.56
N ARG A 72 -9.76 -10.33 -16.20
CA ARG A 72 -9.37 -10.93 -17.49
C ARG A 72 -9.94 -10.04 -18.59
N LYS A 73 -9.11 -9.16 -19.15
CA LYS A 73 -9.48 -8.46 -20.38
C LYS A 73 -9.46 -9.45 -21.55
N GLU A 74 -10.58 -10.13 -21.78
CA GLU A 74 -10.72 -11.07 -22.91
C GLU A 74 -10.53 -10.35 -24.27
N LYS A 75 -11.00 -9.10 -24.40
CA LYS A 75 -10.81 -8.28 -25.62
C LYS A 75 -9.35 -8.06 -26.00
N THR A 76 -8.47 -7.76 -25.04
CA THR A 76 -7.03 -7.57 -25.34
C THR A 76 -6.31 -8.87 -25.70
N ASN A 77 -6.75 -10.03 -25.18
CA ASN A 77 -6.14 -11.31 -25.56
C ASN A 77 -6.53 -11.72 -26.97
N ILE A 78 -7.76 -11.45 -27.41
CA ILE A 78 -8.20 -11.71 -28.79
C ILE A 78 -7.53 -10.71 -29.75
N GLN A 79 -7.47 -9.42 -29.42
CA GLN A 79 -6.76 -8.41 -30.23
C GLN A 79 -5.25 -8.70 -30.38
N HIS A 80 -4.61 -9.31 -29.37
CA HIS A 80 -3.20 -9.70 -29.45
C HIS A 80 -2.96 -10.95 -30.31
N PHE A 81 -3.97 -11.81 -30.49
CA PHE A 81 -3.86 -13.06 -31.24
C PHE A 81 -4.44 -12.98 -32.66
N PHE A 82 -5.47 -12.15 -32.86
CA PHE A 82 -6.14 -11.92 -34.14
C PHE A 82 -6.17 -10.41 -34.36
N GLY A 83 -5.16 -9.91 -35.08
CA GLY A 83 -5.10 -8.49 -35.43
C GLY A 83 -6.36 -8.04 -36.16
N ASN A 84 -6.93 -6.93 -35.68
CA ASN A 84 -8.08 -6.18 -36.20
C ASN A 84 -9.48 -6.78 -35.97
N ALA A 85 -10.28 -6.08 -35.17
CA ALA A 85 -11.70 -5.84 -35.41
C ALA A 85 -12.15 -4.60 -34.62
N ASP A 86 -12.28 -3.50 -35.36
CA ASP A 86 -13.16 -2.33 -35.22
C ASP A 86 -13.29 -1.57 -33.89
N ASP A 87 -13.02 -0.26 -33.99
CA ASP A 87 -13.47 0.80 -33.10
C ASP A 87 -15.01 0.83 -33.10
N ASP A 88 -15.63 0.21 -32.11
CA ASP A 88 -17.04 0.42 -31.80
C ASP A 88 -17.10 1.36 -30.59
N ASP A 89 -17.41 2.64 -30.85
CA ASP A 89 -17.69 3.71 -29.89
C ASP A 89 -18.99 3.44 -29.11
N ARG A 90 -19.06 2.30 -28.42
CA ARG A 90 -20.09 2.05 -27.41
C ARG A 90 -19.52 2.34 -26.02
N PRO A 91 -20.20 3.16 -25.21
CA PRO A 91 -19.77 3.38 -23.83
C PRO A 91 -19.69 2.02 -23.12
N PRO A 92 -18.68 1.79 -22.26
CA PRO A 92 -18.59 0.53 -21.53
C PRO A 92 -19.82 0.41 -20.62
N GLU A 93 -20.77 -0.42 -21.02
CA GLU A 93 -21.85 -0.94 -20.17
C GLU A 93 -21.21 -1.86 -19.11
N ASP A 94 -20.65 -1.25 -18.07
CA ASP A 94 -20.20 -1.94 -16.86
C ASP A 94 -21.40 -2.17 -15.91
N GLU A 95 -22.45 -2.85 -16.39
CA GLU A 95 -23.52 -3.35 -15.52
C GLU A 95 -23.08 -4.73 -14.97
N TRP A 96 -22.35 -4.68 -13.86
CA TRP A 96 -21.73 -5.85 -13.24
C TRP A 96 -22.74 -6.73 -12.50
N ASP A 97 -23.48 -7.60 -13.20
CA ASP A 97 -24.27 -8.65 -12.51
C ASP A 97 -23.40 -9.86 -12.10
N LEU A 98 -22.58 -9.64 -11.07
CA LEU A 98 -21.65 -10.63 -10.51
C LEU A 98 -22.31 -11.64 -9.55
N ARG A 99 -23.64 -11.60 -9.40
CA ARG A 99 -24.36 -12.41 -8.39
C ARG A 99 -24.34 -13.92 -8.69
N HIS A 100 -24.05 -14.30 -9.94
CA HIS A 100 -24.13 -15.68 -10.42
C HIS A 100 -22.82 -16.21 -11.03
N GLU A 101 -21.74 -15.43 -11.08
CA GLU A 101 -20.44 -15.89 -11.57
C GLU A 101 -19.56 -16.48 -10.46
N ASP A 102 -18.78 -17.51 -10.78
CA ASP A 102 -17.72 -18.04 -9.92
C ASP A 102 -16.58 -16.99 -9.81
N LEU A 103 -16.76 -16.04 -8.89
CA LEU A 103 -15.83 -14.95 -8.63
C LEU A 103 -14.46 -15.54 -8.25
N LYS A 104 -13.45 -15.32 -9.11
CA LYS A 104 -12.06 -15.78 -8.91
C LYS A 104 -11.34 -14.95 -7.84
N THR A 105 -11.84 -15.02 -6.61
CA THR A 105 -11.40 -14.26 -5.44
C THR A 105 -11.71 -15.05 -4.16
N LEU A 106 -11.22 -14.59 -3.00
CA LEU A 106 -11.60 -15.17 -1.71
C LEU A 106 -12.92 -14.58 -1.20
N CYS A 107 -13.89 -15.45 -0.95
CA CYS A 107 -15.24 -15.18 -0.46
C CYS A 107 -15.48 -15.88 0.89
N TYR A 108 -16.54 -15.49 1.60
CA TYR A 108 -16.88 -16.06 2.92
C TYR A 108 -17.08 -17.58 2.88
N GLY A 109 -17.63 -18.13 1.80
CA GLY A 109 -17.87 -19.58 1.66
C GLY A 109 -16.60 -20.42 1.54
N GLN A 110 -15.43 -19.80 1.48
CA GLN A 110 -14.12 -20.46 1.50
C GLN A 110 -13.41 -20.33 2.85
N ILE A 111 -14.03 -19.67 3.83
CA ILE A 111 -13.49 -19.50 5.18
C ILE A 111 -14.38 -20.28 6.16
N ASN A 112 -13.78 -21.20 6.93
CA ASN A 112 -14.48 -21.89 8.02
C ASN A 112 -13.87 -21.50 9.36
N LEU A 113 -14.69 -21.05 10.30
CA LEU A 113 -14.30 -20.80 11.67
C LEU A 113 -14.77 -21.97 12.54
N ILE A 114 -13.86 -22.58 13.30
CA ILE A 114 -14.12 -23.79 14.07
C ILE A 114 -13.64 -23.60 15.50
N LEU A 115 -14.50 -23.89 16.47
CA LEU A 115 -14.15 -24.03 17.87
C LEU A 115 -13.75 -25.47 18.15
N LEU A 116 -12.60 -25.65 18.78
CA LEU A 116 -12.09 -26.94 19.26
C LEU A 116 -12.03 -26.93 20.80
N PRO A 117 -12.46 -28.03 21.45
CA PRO A 117 -12.55 -28.09 22.91
C PRO A 117 -11.19 -27.86 23.56
N ASN A 118 -11.15 -27.00 24.58
CA ASN A 118 -9.98 -26.78 25.41
C ASN A 118 -10.38 -26.97 26.89
N PRO A 119 -10.34 -28.22 27.40
CA PRO A 119 -10.88 -28.55 28.72
C PRO A 119 -10.10 -27.91 29.87
N THR A 120 -8.80 -27.63 29.67
CA THR A 120 -7.93 -27.02 30.67
C THR A 120 -7.87 -25.50 30.56
N GLY A 121 -8.33 -24.93 29.43
CA GLY A 121 -8.33 -23.51 29.17
C GLY A 121 -9.63 -22.82 29.52
N GLU A 122 -9.54 -21.51 29.75
CA GLU A 122 -10.69 -20.66 30.04
C GLU A 122 -11.66 -20.53 28.86
N ARG A 123 -11.17 -20.76 27.64
CA ARG A 123 -11.96 -20.77 26.40
C ARG A 123 -11.48 -21.85 25.45
N ASP A 124 -12.38 -22.26 24.56
CA ASP A 124 -12.08 -23.18 23.47
C ASP A 124 -11.19 -22.51 22.42
N HIS A 125 -10.42 -23.33 21.71
CA HIS A 125 -9.51 -22.86 20.67
C HIS A 125 -10.30 -22.47 19.43
N LEU A 126 -10.19 -21.23 19.00
CA LEU A 126 -10.72 -20.80 17.71
C LEU A 126 -9.65 -21.06 16.65
N VAL A 127 -10.02 -21.84 15.64
CA VAL A 127 -9.17 -22.11 14.48
C VAL A 127 -9.91 -21.75 13.20
N MET A 128 -9.15 -21.52 12.14
CA MET A 128 -9.68 -21.13 10.84
C MET A 128 -9.14 -22.04 9.74
N GLU A 129 -10.03 -22.47 8.85
CA GLU A 129 -9.65 -23.11 7.59
C GLU A 129 -9.90 -22.13 6.43
N ILE A 130 -8.93 -21.99 5.52
CA ILE A 130 -9.11 -21.27 4.25
C ILE A 130 -8.98 -22.25 3.10
N ASP A 131 -10.07 -22.43 2.34
CA ASP A 131 -10.15 -23.27 1.15
C ASP A 131 -9.89 -22.46 -0.13
N LEU A 132 -8.67 -22.52 -0.65
CA LEU A 132 -8.32 -21.82 -1.89
C LEU A 132 -8.72 -22.64 -3.12
N LYS A 133 -9.86 -22.29 -3.72
CA LYS A 133 -10.38 -22.92 -4.95
C LYS A 133 -9.55 -22.53 -6.18
N HIS A 134 -9.24 -21.25 -6.37
CA HIS A 134 -8.64 -20.74 -7.62
C HIS A 134 -7.09 -20.75 -7.64
N THR A 135 -6.49 -21.92 -7.43
CA THR A 135 -5.02 -22.07 -7.52
C THR A 135 -4.53 -22.34 -8.96
N LYS A 136 -3.24 -22.12 -9.24
CA LYS A 136 -2.67 -22.37 -10.58
C LYS A 136 -2.88 -23.83 -10.98
N GLY A 137 -3.38 -24.04 -12.20
CA GLY A 137 -3.72 -25.37 -12.72
C GLY A 137 -5.13 -25.85 -12.34
N HIS A 138 -5.94 -25.04 -11.64
CA HIS A 138 -7.33 -25.40 -11.30
C HIS A 138 -8.16 -25.79 -12.53
N HIS A 139 -8.01 -25.07 -13.64
CA HIS A 139 -8.74 -25.36 -14.89
C HIS A 139 -8.43 -26.72 -15.50
N SER A 140 -7.22 -27.27 -15.25
CA SER A 140 -6.82 -28.57 -15.79
C SER A 140 -6.95 -29.71 -14.79
N ARG A 141 -6.74 -29.45 -13.49
CA ARG A 141 -6.88 -30.42 -12.40
C ARG A 141 -7.36 -29.72 -11.12
N PRO A 142 -8.67 -29.64 -10.86
CA PRO A 142 -9.20 -28.99 -9.67
C PRO A 142 -8.81 -29.80 -8.43
N LYS A 143 -7.85 -29.29 -7.66
CA LYS A 143 -7.50 -29.79 -6.33
C LYS A 143 -7.66 -28.66 -5.32
N ARG A 144 -8.62 -28.83 -4.42
CA ARG A 144 -8.85 -27.94 -3.28
C ARG A 144 -7.65 -27.99 -2.34
N LYS A 145 -7.29 -26.85 -1.77
CA LYS A 145 -6.22 -26.72 -0.79
C LYS A 145 -6.72 -25.95 0.40
N ILE A 146 -6.77 -26.66 1.52
CA ILE A 146 -7.29 -26.15 2.77
C ILE A 146 -6.09 -25.85 3.68
N PHE A 147 -5.89 -24.56 3.95
CA PHE A 147 -4.86 -24.08 4.85
C PHE A 147 -5.45 -23.90 6.24
N LEU A 148 -4.72 -24.35 7.26
CA LEU A 148 -5.15 -24.31 8.66
C LEU A 148 -4.40 -23.17 9.36
N MET A 149 -5.14 -22.37 10.12
CA MET A 149 -4.61 -21.24 10.88
C MET A 149 -5.18 -21.27 12.29
N SER A 150 -4.38 -20.82 13.25
CA SER A 150 -4.76 -20.65 14.64
C SER A 150 -4.53 -19.21 15.09
N GLU A 151 -5.07 -18.89 16.26
CA GLU A 151 -4.88 -17.59 16.89
C GLU A 151 -3.41 -17.37 17.24
N VAL A 152 -2.87 -16.21 16.85
CA VAL A 152 -1.49 -15.82 17.18
C VAL A 152 -1.50 -14.87 18.37
N LYS A 153 -0.61 -15.07 19.34
CA LYS A 153 -0.52 -14.21 20.53
C LYS A 153 -0.18 -12.76 20.19
N GLN A 154 0.73 -12.55 19.24
CA GLN A 154 1.06 -11.21 18.79
C GLN A 154 -0.08 -10.68 17.90
N PRO A 155 -0.77 -9.59 18.28
CA PRO A 155 -1.95 -9.10 17.56
C PRO A 155 -1.70 -8.78 16.09
N ILE A 156 -0.50 -8.27 15.79
CA ILE A 156 -0.12 -7.86 14.44
C ILE A 156 -0.12 -9.02 13.43
N PHE A 157 0.03 -10.24 13.92
CA PHE A 157 0.07 -11.48 13.13
C PHE A 157 -1.24 -12.28 13.21
N ASP A 158 -2.22 -11.82 13.98
CA ASP A 158 -3.44 -12.58 14.20
C ASP A 158 -4.49 -12.33 13.12
N VAL A 159 -4.41 -13.13 12.06
CA VAL A 159 -5.34 -13.07 10.92
C VAL A 159 -6.80 -13.37 11.30
N ILE A 160 -7.03 -14.17 12.35
CA ILE A 160 -8.38 -14.54 12.79
C ILE A 160 -9.11 -13.30 13.33
N SER A 161 -8.43 -12.44 14.11
CA SER A 161 -8.99 -11.17 14.58
C SER A 161 -9.44 -10.25 13.43
N LEU A 162 -8.69 -10.24 12.31
CA LEU A 162 -9.07 -9.46 11.13
C LEU A 162 -10.31 -10.03 10.44
N VAL A 163 -10.42 -11.35 10.32
CA VAL A 163 -11.60 -12.03 9.75
C VAL A 163 -12.84 -11.79 10.62
N LEU A 164 -12.71 -11.89 11.95
CA LEU A 164 -13.80 -11.61 12.87
C LEU A 164 -14.29 -10.15 12.73
N ALA A 165 -13.37 -9.18 12.62
CA ALA A 165 -13.74 -7.78 12.40
C ALA A 165 -14.53 -7.60 11.09
N LEU A 166 -14.03 -8.16 9.98
CA LEU A 166 -14.70 -8.07 8.67
C LEU A 166 -16.04 -8.80 8.66
N ALA A 167 -16.15 -9.96 9.31
CA ALA A 167 -17.40 -10.70 9.45
C ALA A 167 -18.46 -9.93 10.26
N ILE A 168 -18.07 -9.23 11.32
CA ILE A 168 -18.99 -8.38 12.11
C ILE A 168 -19.44 -7.16 11.29
N LEU A 169 -18.51 -6.52 10.57
CA LEU A 169 -18.83 -5.40 9.68
C LEU A 169 -19.87 -5.76 8.62
N ASP A 170 -19.86 -7.02 8.18
CA ASP A 170 -20.72 -7.52 7.11
C ASP A 170 -21.97 -8.23 7.63
N ASP A 171 -22.20 -8.24 8.95
CA ASP A 171 -23.27 -9.01 9.60
C ASP A 171 -23.28 -10.48 9.11
N ALA A 172 -22.08 -11.08 9.05
CA ALA A 172 -21.86 -12.28 8.25
C ALA A 172 -22.32 -13.57 8.93
N PHE A 173 -22.45 -13.60 10.24
CA PHE A 173 -22.75 -14.81 11.01
C PHE A 173 -24.20 -15.27 10.82
N GLU A 174 -24.40 -16.58 10.68
CA GLU A 174 -25.72 -17.20 10.56
C GLU A 174 -26.53 -17.11 11.85
N SER A 175 -25.87 -17.11 13.01
CA SER A 175 -26.54 -17.00 14.30
C SER A 175 -26.84 -15.55 14.65
N ASP A 176 -28.11 -15.22 14.85
CA ASP A 176 -28.58 -13.89 15.27
C ASP A 176 -28.10 -13.49 16.69
N HIS A 177 -27.57 -14.46 17.44
CA HIS A 177 -26.99 -14.26 18.77
C HIS A 177 -25.51 -13.88 18.74
N ILE A 178 -24.82 -14.04 17.60
CA ILE A 178 -23.42 -13.62 17.47
C ILE A 178 -23.40 -12.19 16.94
N ARG A 179 -23.37 -11.21 17.86
CA ARG A 179 -23.33 -9.78 17.54
C ARG A 179 -21.95 -9.17 17.79
N SER A 180 -21.13 -9.86 18.57
CA SER A 180 -19.79 -9.45 18.95
C SER A 180 -18.84 -10.65 19.00
N VAL A 181 -17.53 -10.36 19.06
CA VAL A 181 -16.52 -11.40 19.30
C VAL A 181 -16.67 -12.03 20.67
N GLU A 182 -17.19 -11.30 21.65
CA GLU A 182 -17.38 -11.82 23.00
C GLU A 182 -18.38 -12.98 23.02
N ASP A 183 -19.43 -12.93 22.18
CA ASP A 183 -20.40 -14.02 22.03
C ASP A 183 -19.72 -15.30 21.50
N ILE A 184 -18.77 -15.14 20.58
CA ILE A 184 -17.96 -16.25 20.05
C ILE A 184 -17.08 -16.84 21.15
N PHE A 185 -16.37 -16.00 21.91
CA PHE A 185 -15.46 -16.46 22.95
C PHE A 185 -16.16 -17.03 24.19
N ARG A 186 -17.43 -16.68 24.42
CA ARG A 186 -18.28 -17.30 25.44
C ARG A 186 -18.80 -18.68 25.02
N THR A 187 -18.81 -18.98 23.72
CA THR A 187 -19.32 -20.26 23.19
C THR A 187 -18.37 -21.41 23.56
N ARG A 188 -18.94 -22.53 23.99
CA ARG A 188 -18.21 -23.76 24.34
C ARG A 188 -18.70 -24.95 23.54
N VAL A 189 -17.78 -25.83 23.17
CA VAL A 189 -18.06 -27.13 22.57
C VAL A 189 -18.51 -28.08 23.68
N THR A 190 -19.76 -28.54 23.61
CA THR A 190 -20.32 -29.50 24.56
C THR A 190 -20.28 -30.92 23.99
N LEU A 191 -20.10 -31.91 24.87
CA LEU A 191 -20.23 -33.32 24.50
C LEU A 191 -21.65 -33.61 23.93
N PRO A 192 -21.80 -34.57 22.98
CA PRO A 192 -20.77 -35.46 22.43
C PRO A 192 -19.96 -34.84 21.28
N ARG A 193 -20.14 -33.55 20.97
CA ARG A 193 -19.45 -32.90 19.85
C ARG A 193 -17.96 -32.69 20.18
N ARG A 194 -17.12 -32.81 19.14
CA ARG A 194 -15.66 -32.62 19.23
C ARG A 194 -15.19 -31.31 18.60
N SER A 195 -16.10 -30.58 17.97
CA SER A 195 -15.88 -29.26 17.41
C SER A 195 -17.23 -28.57 17.17
N LEU A 196 -17.19 -27.26 17.02
CA LEU A 196 -18.35 -26.46 16.62
C LEU A 196 -17.95 -25.54 15.46
N ASN A 197 -18.72 -25.54 14.38
CA ASN A 197 -18.47 -24.67 13.23
C ASN A 197 -19.32 -23.39 13.37
N ILE A 198 -18.66 -22.24 13.32
CA ILE A 198 -19.30 -20.92 13.29
C ILE A 198 -19.58 -20.59 11.83
N ARG A 199 -20.86 -20.68 11.44
CA ARG A 199 -21.30 -20.55 10.06
C ARG A 199 -21.59 -19.11 9.67
N PHE A 200 -21.36 -18.81 8.40
CA PHE A 200 -21.79 -17.57 7.76
C PHE A 200 -23.13 -17.74 7.04
N LYS A 201 -23.84 -16.62 6.84
CA LYS A 201 -25.13 -16.58 6.14
C LYS A 201 -25.02 -17.12 4.73
N GLN A 202 -25.99 -17.94 4.33
CA GLN A 202 -26.02 -18.55 2.99
C GLN A 202 -25.90 -17.52 1.86
N LYS A 203 -26.57 -16.37 2.02
CA LYS A 203 -26.55 -15.25 1.05
C LYS A 203 -25.17 -14.58 0.90
N LEU A 204 -24.28 -14.75 1.88
CA LEU A 204 -22.95 -14.12 1.90
C LEU A 204 -21.82 -15.06 1.46
N LEU A 205 -22.09 -16.36 1.28
CA LEU A 205 -21.02 -17.33 0.96
C LEU A 205 -20.29 -17.00 -0.35
N ASN A 206 -20.97 -16.38 -1.32
CA ASN A 206 -20.36 -15.94 -2.58
C ASN A 206 -19.89 -14.48 -2.56
N VAL A 207 -20.05 -13.76 -1.44
CA VAL A 207 -19.61 -12.37 -1.30
C VAL A 207 -18.10 -12.36 -1.00
N PRO A 208 -17.30 -11.58 -1.75
CA PRO A 208 -15.87 -11.43 -1.49
C PRO A 208 -15.62 -10.84 -0.09
N ILE A 209 -14.66 -11.39 0.66
CA ILE A 209 -14.31 -10.83 1.97
C ILE A 209 -13.61 -9.47 1.81
N CYS A 210 -12.79 -9.33 0.76
CA CYS A 210 -12.14 -8.08 0.36
C CYS A 210 -12.89 -7.44 -0.81
N ARG A 211 -13.45 -6.26 -0.59
CA ARG A 211 -14.30 -5.56 -1.57
C ARG A 211 -13.73 -4.20 -1.96
N GLN A 212 -14.11 -3.74 -3.14
CA GLN A 212 -13.60 -2.50 -3.74
C GLN A 212 -14.26 -1.28 -3.07
N PRO A 213 -13.49 -0.23 -2.74
CA PRO A 213 -14.06 1.07 -2.40
C PRO A 213 -14.62 1.74 -3.66
N VAL A 214 -15.86 2.23 -3.59
CA VAL A 214 -16.55 2.89 -4.69
C VAL A 214 -16.95 4.31 -4.26
N SER A 215 -16.80 5.27 -5.18
CA SER A 215 -17.27 6.63 -4.96
C SER A 215 -18.74 6.71 -5.34
N THR A 216 -19.58 7.06 -4.37
CA THR A 216 -21.01 7.33 -4.55
C THR A 216 -21.27 8.82 -4.35
N SER A 217 -22.48 9.29 -4.68
CA SER A 217 -22.92 10.68 -4.44
C SER A 217 -22.91 11.06 -2.96
N SER A 218 -23.08 10.09 -2.06
CA SER A 218 -23.04 10.25 -0.60
C SER A 218 -21.63 10.16 0.00
N GLY A 219 -20.62 9.73 -0.76
CA GLY A 219 -19.25 9.56 -0.27
C GLY A 219 -18.59 8.28 -0.77
N MET A 220 -17.45 7.93 -0.17
CA MET A 220 -16.82 6.63 -0.44
C MET A 220 -17.54 5.56 0.37
N THR A 221 -18.01 4.51 -0.29
CA THR A 221 -18.61 3.34 0.36
C THR A 221 -17.94 2.07 -0.12
N ILE A 222 -18.10 1.00 0.65
CA ILE A 222 -17.75 -0.35 0.17
C ILE A 222 -18.84 -0.82 -0.78
N ASP A 223 -18.46 -1.44 -1.88
CA ASP A 223 -19.42 -2.11 -2.75
C ASP A 223 -19.89 -3.43 -2.13
N ASP A 224 -21.15 -3.78 -2.34
CA ASP A 224 -21.77 -4.96 -1.73
C ASP A 224 -21.15 -6.28 -2.22
N ILE A 225 -20.76 -6.36 -3.49
CA ILE A 225 -20.33 -7.63 -4.11
C ILE A 225 -19.06 -7.52 -4.95
N LYS A 226 -18.65 -6.31 -5.32
CA LYS A 226 -17.48 -6.07 -6.17
C LYS A 226 -16.18 -6.44 -5.45
N PRO A 227 -15.45 -7.45 -5.95
CA PRO A 227 -14.22 -7.88 -5.30
C PRO A 227 -13.13 -6.83 -5.43
N LEU A 228 -12.22 -6.80 -4.46
CA LEU A 228 -11.04 -5.96 -4.51
C LEU A 228 -10.17 -6.34 -5.72
N ARG A 229 -9.88 -5.36 -6.57
CA ARG A 229 -9.08 -5.59 -7.78
C ARG A 229 -7.60 -5.76 -7.46
N TYR A 230 -6.93 -6.63 -8.22
CA TYR A 230 -5.49 -6.88 -8.09
C TYR A 230 -4.65 -5.59 -8.17
N HIS A 231 -4.98 -4.68 -9.09
CA HIS A 231 -4.24 -3.43 -9.24
C HIS A 231 -4.43 -2.48 -8.05
N THR A 232 -5.61 -2.47 -7.42
CA THR A 232 -5.86 -1.68 -6.19
C THR A 232 -5.02 -2.23 -5.04
N TYR A 233 -5.03 -3.55 -4.86
CA TYR A 233 -4.16 -4.22 -3.89
C TYR A 233 -2.68 -3.94 -4.15
N LEU A 234 -2.21 -4.12 -5.38
CA LEU A 234 -0.82 -3.89 -5.75
C LEU A 234 -0.39 -2.44 -5.51
N TYR A 235 -1.27 -1.48 -5.81
CA TYR A 235 -1.02 -0.07 -5.54
C TYR A 235 -0.82 0.20 -4.05
N PHE A 236 -1.70 -0.32 -3.18
CA PHE A 236 -1.55 -0.18 -1.73
C PHE A 236 -0.26 -0.83 -1.22
N LEU A 237 0.05 -2.04 -1.70
CA LEU A 237 1.26 -2.78 -1.34
C LEU A 237 2.54 -2.02 -1.69
N GLN A 238 2.67 -1.59 -2.95
CA GLN A 238 3.84 -0.88 -3.45
C GLN A 238 4.02 0.44 -2.70
N ARG A 239 2.95 1.19 -2.51
CA ARG A 239 2.98 2.45 -1.77
C ARG A 239 3.42 2.25 -0.32
N LEU A 240 2.87 1.26 0.38
CA LEU A 240 3.23 0.93 1.76
C LEU A 240 4.71 0.53 1.86
N SER A 241 5.20 -0.33 0.97
CA SER A 241 6.60 -0.77 0.99
C SER A 241 7.61 0.36 0.77
N LEU A 242 7.29 1.32 -0.10
CA LEU A 242 8.12 2.51 -0.29
C LEU A 242 8.04 3.45 0.91
N ALA A 243 6.87 3.59 1.54
CA ALA A 243 6.70 4.39 2.76
C ALA A 243 7.46 3.79 3.97
N VAL A 244 7.59 2.46 4.03
CA VAL A 244 8.43 1.74 4.98
C VAL A 244 9.91 2.04 4.79
N GLY A 245 10.35 2.37 3.56
CA GLY A 245 11.75 2.63 3.22
C GLY A 245 12.45 1.48 2.51
N MET A 246 11.71 0.55 1.90
CA MET A 246 12.30 -0.57 1.16
C MET A 246 12.96 -0.11 -0.15
N ILE A 247 14.07 -0.77 -0.53
CA ILE A 247 14.88 -0.44 -1.72
C ILE A 247 14.05 -0.50 -3.01
N ARG A 248 13.12 -1.46 -3.09
CA ARG A 248 12.21 -1.63 -4.23
C ARG A 248 10.79 -1.80 -3.72
N ALA A 249 9.82 -1.36 -4.51
CA ALA A 249 8.42 -1.58 -4.22
C ALA A 249 8.10 -3.08 -4.18
N MET A 250 7.47 -3.52 -3.09
CA MET A 250 7.08 -4.91 -2.88
C MET A 250 6.14 -5.41 -3.96
N LYS A 251 6.29 -6.69 -4.29
CA LYS A 251 5.34 -7.46 -5.11
C LYS A 251 4.74 -8.57 -4.24
N PRO A 252 3.50 -9.01 -4.50
CA PRO A 252 2.90 -10.13 -3.77
C PRO A 252 3.73 -11.42 -3.83
N TYR A 253 4.56 -11.56 -4.87
CA TYR A 253 5.42 -12.72 -5.05
C TYR A 253 6.59 -12.79 -4.05
N ASP A 254 6.94 -11.68 -3.39
CA ASP A 254 8.07 -11.61 -2.46
C ASP A 254 7.72 -12.34 -1.15
N LEU A 255 6.48 -12.15 -0.64
CA LEU A 255 5.91 -12.94 0.46
C LEU A 255 5.83 -14.42 0.12
N ARG A 256 5.32 -14.74 -1.08
CA ARG A 256 5.19 -16.14 -1.52
C ARG A 256 6.53 -16.87 -1.59
N ARG A 257 7.61 -16.20 -2.00
CA ARG A 257 8.95 -16.79 -1.98
C ARG A 257 9.41 -17.04 -0.55
N GLY A 258 9.18 -16.08 0.34
CA GLY A 258 9.54 -16.21 1.76
C GLY A 258 8.84 -17.36 2.46
N THR A 259 7.53 -17.51 2.21
CA THR A 259 6.81 -18.71 2.67
C THR A 259 7.37 -19.99 2.06
N GLY A 260 7.77 -19.95 0.78
CA GLY A 260 8.42 -21.07 0.13
C GLY A 260 9.70 -21.51 0.85
N GLU A 261 10.58 -20.56 1.17
CA GLU A 261 11.84 -20.83 1.89
C GLU A 261 11.58 -21.33 3.32
N ALA A 262 10.65 -20.71 4.05
CA ALA A 262 10.32 -21.12 5.41
C ALA A 262 9.74 -22.55 5.46
N VAL A 263 8.92 -22.91 4.49
CA VAL A 263 8.34 -24.27 4.38
C VAL A 263 9.37 -25.27 3.90
N ASP A 264 10.29 -24.90 3.01
CA ASP A 264 11.37 -25.79 2.52
C ASP A 264 12.24 -26.31 3.67
N LYS A 265 12.48 -25.49 4.68
CA LYS A 265 13.22 -25.89 5.89
C LYS A 265 12.51 -26.92 6.77
N THR A 266 11.17 -26.99 6.71
CA THR A 266 10.36 -27.74 7.68
C THR A 266 9.52 -28.87 7.05
N ALA A 267 9.36 -28.87 5.74
CA ALA A 267 8.49 -29.79 5.02
C ALA A 267 9.23 -30.55 3.92
N SER A 268 8.74 -31.76 3.59
CA SER A 268 9.27 -32.52 2.47
C SER A 268 9.00 -31.81 1.13
N LEU A 269 9.85 -32.04 0.12
CA LEU A 269 9.71 -31.45 -1.22
C LEU A 269 8.29 -31.64 -1.84
N PRO A 270 7.63 -32.80 -1.74
CA PRO A 270 6.26 -32.95 -2.22
C PRO A 270 5.25 -32.02 -1.51
N LEU A 271 5.42 -31.82 -0.20
CA LEU A 271 4.56 -30.98 0.62
C LEU A 271 4.82 -29.49 0.35
N LEU A 272 6.09 -29.09 0.18
CA LEU A 272 6.45 -27.76 -0.32
C LEU A 272 5.81 -27.49 -1.69
N GLN A 273 5.90 -28.43 -2.63
CA GLN A 273 5.27 -28.29 -3.95
C GLN A 273 3.73 -28.22 -3.84
N HIS A 274 3.14 -28.91 -2.88
CA HIS A 274 1.71 -28.82 -2.57
C HIS A 274 1.35 -27.41 -2.06
N VAL A 275 2.08 -26.86 -1.08
CA VAL A 275 1.92 -25.48 -0.59
C VAL A 275 2.08 -24.47 -1.74
N MET A 276 3.15 -24.60 -2.53
CA MET A 276 3.43 -23.70 -3.65
C MET A 276 2.45 -23.91 -4.82
N GLY A 277 1.76 -25.04 -4.92
CA GLY A 277 0.96 -25.37 -6.11
C GLY A 277 1.78 -25.46 -7.38
N HIS A 278 2.85 -26.25 -7.29
CA HIS A 278 3.64 -26.72 -8.42
C HIS A 278 3.20 -28.13 -8.80
N ALA A 279 3.15 -28.44 -10.10
CA ALA A 279 2.60 -29.70 -10.62
C ALA A 279 3.65 -30.82 -10.79
N TYR A 280 4.91 -30.58 -10.41
CA TYR A 280 6.05 -31.40 -10.83
C TYR A 280 6.23 -32.74 -10.09
N ALA A 281 5.54 -33.00 -8.96
CA ALA A 281 5.53 -34.31 -8.29
C ALA A 281 4.25 -35.09 -8.65
N SER A 282 4.14 -35.52 -9.92
CA SER A 282 2.88 -35.94 -10.53
C SER A 282 2.23 -37.20 -9.94
N THR A 283 2.99 -38.12 -9.34
CA THR A 283 2.42 -39.39 -8.84
C THR A 283 1.99 -39.30 -7.37
N PHE A 284 2.84 -38.73 -6.50
CA PHE A 284 2.56 -38.70 -5.05
C PHE A 284 1.51 -37.64 -4.67
N GLN A 285 1.40 -36.55 -5.43
CA GLN A 285 0.38 -35.51 -5.20
C GLN A 285 -1.07 -36.00 -5.34
N ALA A 286 -1.32 -37.15 -5.99
CA ALA A 286 -2.65 -37.74 -6.10
C ALA A 286 -3.18 -38.32 -4.77
N TYR A 287 -2.27 -38.75 -3.89
CA TYR A 287 -2.58 -39.35 -2.59
C TYR A 287 -2.47 -38.36 -1.42
N MET A 288 -2.09 -37.11 -1.70
CA MET A 288 -1.96 -36.08 -0.67
C MET A 288 -3.31 -35.57 -0.19
N ASN A 289 -3.43 -35.38 1.12
CA ASN A 289 -4.61 -34.79 1.76
C ASN A 289 -4.87 -33.37 1.22
N GLN A 290 -6.15 -33.00 1.07
CA GLN A 290 -6.55 -31.64 0.68
C GLN A 290 -6.23 -30.62 1.78
N ARG A 291 -6.19 -31.05 3.03
CA ARG A 291 -5.66 -30.26 4.14
C ARG A 291 -4.14 -30.30 4.11
N VAL A 292 -3.52 -29.13 4.03
CA VAL A 292 -2.06 -29.00 4.04
C VAL A 292 -1.54 -29.47 5.40
N GLN A 293 -0.90 -30.65 5.42
CA GLN A 293 -0.32 -31.25 6.64
C GLN A 293 1.06 -30.66 6.99
N SER A 294 1.21 -29.35 6.80
CA SER A 294 2.34 -28.55 7.30
C SER A 294 1.74 -27.31 7.95
N HIS A 295 2.23 -26.94 9.13
CA HIS A 295 1.78 -25.74 9.82
C HIS A 295 2.43 -24.50 9.18
N VAL A 296 2.01 -24.15 7.96
CA VAL A 296 2.61 -23.07 7.14
C VAL A 296 2.68 -21.74 7.91
N GLN A 297 1.65 -21.41 8.69
CA GLN A 297 1.65 -20.23 9.58
C GLN A 297 2.79 -20.27 10.61
N ALA A 298 3.06 -21.41 11.25
CA ALA A 298 4.11 -21.56 12.25
C ALA A 298 5.50 -21.59 11.61
N ALA A 299 5.64 -22.26 10.46
CA ALA A 299 6.88 -22.28 9.68
C ALA A 299 7.28 -20.85 9.25
N PHE A 300 6.32 -20.07 8.73
CA PHE A 300 6.56 -18.68 8.36
C PHE A 300 6.93 -17.81 9.57
N LEU A 301 6.25 -17.99 10.72
CA LEU A 301 6.47 -17.21 11.95
C LEU A 301 7.74 -17.62 12.73
N GLY A 302 8.43 -18.70 12.37
CA GLY A 302 9.71 -19.08 12.99
C GLY A 302 9.63 -19.53 14.45
N LEU A 303 8.56 -20.20 14.87
CA LEU A 303 8.47 -20.76 16.23
C LEU A 303 9.63 -21.78 16.48
N PRO A 304 10.30 -21.74 17.65
CA PRO A 304 11.75 -21.97 17.71
C PRO A 304 12.19 -23.43 17.72
N SER A 305 13.31 -23.68 17.04
CA SER A 305 14.52 -24.26 17.62
C SER A 305 15.71 -23.79 16.77
N GLU A 306 16.49 -22.82 17.27
CA GLU A 306 17.80 -22.38 16.72
C GLU A 306 17.90 -21.67 15.34
N ASP A 307 16.80 -21.25 14.71
CA ASP A 307 16.86 -20.62 13.36
C ASP A 307 17.00 -19.08 13.37
N ALA A 308 16.79 -18.41 14.51
CA ALA A 308 16.75 -16.95 14.61
C ALA A 308 18.10 -16.27 14.27
N LEU A 309 19.22 -16.87 14.66
CA LEU A 309 20.56 -16.33 14.38
C LEU A 309 20.93 -16.48 12.89
N MET A 310 20.66 -17.64 12.29
CA MET A 310 20.91 -17.89 10.86
C MET A 310 20.00 -17.05 9.97
N ASN A 311 18.79 -16.73 10.41
CA ASN A 311 17.87 -15.86 9.70
C ASN A 311 18.32 -14.38 9.75
N ILE A 312 18.76 -13.87 10.91
CA ILE A 312 19.35 -12.52 10.98
C ILE A 312 20.62 -12.40 10.10
N LEU A 313 21.41 -13.47 10.00
CA LEU A 313 22.64 -13.50 9.20
C LEU A 313 22.42 -13.60 7.69
N SER A 314 21.25 -14.05 7.21
CA SER A 314 20.98 -14.37 5.81
C SER A 314 20.00 -13.42 5.09
N HIS A 315 19.43 -12.43 5.78
CA HIS A 315 18.33 -11.60 5.25
C HIS A 315 18.61 -10.08 5.22
N GLN A 316 17.82 -9.35 4.43
CA GLN A 316 17.96 -7.91 4.13
C GLN A 316 17.85 -7.02 5.38
N SER A 317 17.16 -7.49 6.42
CA SER A 317 16.97 -6.78 7.69
C SER A 317 18.28 -6.37 8.37
N ARG A 318 19.36 -7.14 8.17
CA ARG A 318 20.70 -6.83 8.67
C ARG A 318 21.28 -5.51 8.13
N TYR A 319 20.87 -5.11 6.94
CA TYR A 319 21.43 -3.93 6.25
C TYR A 319 20.54 -2.68 6.38
N ILE A 320 19.46 -2.73 7.17
CA ILE A 320 18.54 -1.60 7.34
C ILE A 320 19.17 -0.59 8.30
N ASP A 321 19.50 0.60 7.78
CA ASP A 321 19.89 1.75 8.59
C ASP A 321 18.90 2.92 8.36
N PRO A 322 18.11 3.33 9.38
CA PRO A 322 17.19 4.46 9.30
C PRO A 322 17.85 5.82 8.99
N ARG A 323 19.18 5.94 9.16
CA ARG A 323 19.97 7.14 8.86
C ARG A 323 20.34 7.24 7.38
N ALA A 324 20.10 6.18 6.59
CA ALA A 324 20.40 6.20 5.17
C ALA A 324 19.49 7.21 4.41
N PRO A 325 20.05 8.08 3.56
CA PRO A 325 19.29 9.12 2.85
C PRO A 325 18.07 8.56 2.11
N SER A 326 16.88 9.06 2.43
CA SER A 326 15.61 8.56 1.88
C SER A 326 15.20 9.27 0.59
N ARG A 327 15.72 10.48 0.37
CA ARG A 327 15.47 11.36 -0.77
C ARG A 327 16.75 12.10 -1.16
N TYR A 328 16.82 12.58 -2.40
CA TYR A 328 17.96 13.37 -2.89
C TYR A 328 18.24 14.63 -2.04
N ASP A 329 17.19 15.23 -1.48
CA ASP A 329 17.32 16.44 -0.65
C ASP A 329 17.95 16.17 0.72
N ASP A 330 18.00 14.90 1.15
CA ASP A 330 18.64 14.46 2.40
C ASP A 330 20.17 14.40 2.26
N LEU A 331 20.71 14.55 1.04
CA LEU A 331 22.16 14.50 0.79
C LEU A 331 22.87 15.78 1.27
N PRO A 332 24.14 15.68 1.72
CA PRO A 332 24.94 16.85 2.07
C PRO A 332 25.00 17.87 0.93
N GLU A 333 25.05 19.16 1.28
CA GLU A 333 25.03 20.25 0.30
C GLU A 333 26.20 20.18 -0.70
N ALA A 334 27.37 19.67 -0.27
CA ALA A 334 28.52 19.44 -1.12
C ALA A 334 28.25 18.41 -2.24
N GLU A 335 27.54 17.32 -1.94
CA GLU A 335 27.16 16.29 -2.93
C GLU A 335 25.99 16.75 -3.82
N ARG A 336 25.16 17.68 -3.33
CA ARG A 336 24.14 18.35 -4.13
C ARG A 336 24.73 19.42 -5.06
N LYS A 337 25.85 20.06 -4.71
CA LYS A 337 26.53 21.05 -5.56
C LYS A 337 27.18 20.43 -6.80
N THR A 338 27.67 19.20 -6.73
CA THR A 338 28.21 18.46 -7.88
C THR A 338 27.19 18.32 -9.03
N PHE A 339 25.88 18.32 -8.72
CA PHE A 339 24.81 18.33 -9.74
C PHE A 339 24.75 19.65 -10.53
N SER A 340 25.08 20.78 -9.92
CA SER A 340 25.11 22.09 -10.59
C SER A 340 26.33 22.24 -11.50
N ASP A 341 27.38 21.44 -11.27
CA ASP A 341 28.64 21.54 -11.99
C ASP A 341 28.82 20.54 -13.14
N ASP A 342 27.85 19.65 -13.36
CA ASP A 342 27.90 18.65 -14.42
C ASP A 342 27.98 19.30 -15.82
N SER A 343 29.05 18.94 -16.55
CA SER A 343 29.34 19.48 -17.88
C SER A 343 28.28 19.12 -18.93
N GLY A 344 27.63 17.96 -18.80
CA GLY A 344 26.54 17.52 -19.69
C GLY A 344 25.27 18.32 -19.48
N ILE A 345 24.90 18.58 -18.21
CA ILE A 345 23.78 19.45 -17.85
C ILE A 345 24.04 20.89 -18.30
N LYS A 346 25.25 21.43 -18.10
CA LYS A 346 25.63 22.79 -18.56
C LYS A 346 25.51 22.93 -20.09
N ARG A 347 25.98 21.94 -20.86
CA ARG A 347 25.83 21.92 -22.33
C ARG A 347 24.36 21.89 -22.76
N LEU A 348 23.54 21.06 -22.12
CA LEU A 348 22.10 20.99 -22.41
C LEU A 348 21.36 22.29 -22.02
N GLN A 349 21.80 22.99 -20.97
CA GLN A 349 21.30 24.32 -20.61
C GLN A 349 21.69 25.36 -21.66
N GLN A 350 22.94 25.40 -22.09
CA GLN A 350 23.42 26.30 -23.14
C GLN A 350 22.65 26.09 -24.45
N MET A 351 22.40 24.83 -24.83
CA MET A 351 21.63 24.49 -26.04
C MET A 351 20.16 24.91 -25.93
N ARG A 352 19.54 24.78 -24.75
CA ARG A 352 18.20 25.32 -24.49
C ARG A 352 18.19 26.84 -24.59
N ASP A 353 19.19 27.50 -24.02
CA ASP A 353 19.26 28.96 -23.93
C ASP A 353 19.54 29.60 -25.29
N SER A 354 20.38 28.99 -26.13
CA SER A 354 20.58 29.41 -27.51
C SER A 354 19.29 29.31 -28.32
N LEU A 355 18.56 28.19 -28.22
CA LEU A 355 17.27 28.00 -28.89
C LEU A 355 16.20 28.97 -28.37
N ALA A 356 16.25 29.35 -27.09
CA ALA A 356 15.35 30.34 -26.51
C ALA A 356 15.66 31.77 -26.98
N MET A 357 16.93 32.12 -27.17
CA MET A 357 17.35 33.40 -27.75
C MET A 357 16.96 33.49 -29.22
N GLU A 358 17.26 32.46 -30.01
CA GLU A 358 16.92 32.38 -31.43
C GLU A 358 15.40 32.45 -31.66
N ALA A 359 14.61 31.76 -30.81
CA ALA A 359 13.15 31.87 -30.82
C ALA A 359 12.66 33.30 -30.54
N LYS A 360 13.35 34.03 -29.66
CA LYS A 360 12.99 35.41 -29.28
C LYS A 360 13.39 36.41 -30.34
N GLU A 361 14.53 36.22 -31.01
CA GLU A 361 14.98 37.07 -32.12
C GLU A 361 14.06 36.94 -33.35
N LEU A 362 13.64 35.72 -33.68
CA LEU A 362 12.83 35.47 -34.89
C LEU A 362 11.34 35.79 -34.70
N TYR A 363 10.79 35.63 -33.49
CA TYR A 363 9.35 35.75 -33.25
C TYR A 363 8.98 36.80 -32.18
N GLY A 364 9.95 37.58 -31.70
CA GLY A 364 9.81 38.60 -30.66
C GLY A 364 9.54 38.07 -29.24
N SER A 365 8.95 36.88 -29.14
CA SER A 365 8.59 36.21 -27.89
C SER A 365 8.63 34.70 -28.05
N ILE A 366 9.03 34.01 -26.98
CA ILE A 366 9.05 32.53 -26.90
C ILE A 366 7.65 31.94 -27.12
N LYS A 367 6.58 32.64 -26.69
CA LYS A 367 5.20 32.20 -26.92
C LYS A 367 4.81 32.22 -28.40
N ASN A 368 5.35 33.17 -29.16
CA ASN A 368 5.04 33.31 -30.59
C ASN A 368 5.80 32.29 -31.45
N ALA A 369 6.81 31.62 -30.89
CA ALA A 369 7.54 30.54 -31.54
C ALA A 369 6.86 29.16 -31.34
N GLU A 370 5.75 29.09 -30.61
CA GLU A 370 4.98 27.86 -30.38
C GLU A 370 4.34 27.36 -31.70
N GLY A 371 4.53 26.08 -32.04
CA GLY A 371 4.12 25.51 -33.33
C GLY A 371 5.13 25.71 -34.48
N THR A 372 6.26 26.37 -34.24
CA THR A 372 7.36 26.50 -35.21
C THR A 372 8.44 25.44 -34.97
N LYS A 373 9.29 25.21 -35.98
CA LYS A 373 10.39 24.24 -35.88
C LYS A 373 11.38 24.56 -34.76
N ILE A 374 11.63 25.85 -34.49
CA ILE A 374 12.49 26.29 -33.39
C ILE A 374 11.81 26.09 -32.03
N GLY A 375 10.50 26.35 -31.93
CA GLY A 375 9.72 26.05 -30.74
C GLY A 375 9.71 24.56 -30.39
N GLU A 376 9.55 23.69 -31.39
CA GLU A 376 9.65 22.23 -31.21
C GLU A 376 11.04 21.77 -30.78
N LEU A 377 12.10 22.32 -31.38
CA LEU A 377 13.49 22.02 -31.01
C LEU A 377 13.79 22.44 -29.57
N LYS A 378 13.33 23.62 -29.16
CA LYS A 378 13.43 24.08 -27.78
C LYS A 378 12.65 23.16 -26.82
N MET A 379 11.43 22.77 -27.17
CA MET A 379 10.63 21.85 -26.36
C MET A 379 11.31 20.48 -26.19
N LYS A 380 11.91 19.95 -27.26
CA LYS A 380 12.73 18.73 -27.21
C LYS A 380 13.98 18.93 -26.35
N ALA A 381 14.68 20.05 -26.47
CA ALA A 381 15.82 20.38 -25.60
C ALA A 381 15.42 20.48 -24.12
N ASP A 382 14.27 21.08 -23.81
CA ASP A 382 13.70 21.15 -22.45
C ASP A 382 13.32 19.76 -21.91
N ALA A 383 12.77 18.88 -22.75
CA ALA A 383 12.46 17.50 -22.37
C ALA A 383 13.74 16.69 -22.12
N THR A 384 14.73 16.78 -22.99
CA THR A 384 16.04 16.12 -22.84
C THR A 384 16.77 16.63 -21.59
N LEU A 385 16.75 17.95 -21.34
CA LEU A 385 17.35 18.53 -20.14
C LEU A 385 16.65 18.04 -18.86
N ARG A 386 15.32 17.97 -18.84
CA ARG A 386 14.56 17.42 -17.71
C ARG A 386 14.88 15.95 -17.47
N ALA A 387 14.92 15.14 -18.52
CA ALA A 387 15.25 13.72 -18.44
C ALA A 387 16.69 13.49 -17.94
N ALA A 388 17.65 14.24 -18.47
CA ALA A 388 19.05 14.19 -18.04
C ALA A 388 19.22 14.59 -16.57
N LYS A 389 18.58 15.69 -16.14
CA LYS A 389 18.58 16.11 -14.73
C LYS A 389 17.99 15.05 -13.81
N LYS A 390 16.88 14.43 -14.21
CA LYS A 390 16.25 13.34 -13.44
C LYS A 390 17.19 12.14 -13.30
N LYS A 391 17.76 11.67 -14.42
CA LYS A 391 18.68 10.52 -14.44
C LYS A 391 19.94 10.77 -13.59
N LEU A 392 20.52 11.97 -13.68
CA LEU A 392 21.69 12.35 -12.90
C LEU A 392 21.37 12.43 -11.40
N LYS A 393 20.21 12.99 -11.01
CA LYS A 393 19.77 12.98 -9.61
C LYS A 393 19.59 11.56 -9.07
N GLU A 394 18.95 10.69 -9.84
CA GLU A 394 18.76 9.27 -9.49
C GLU A 394 20.11 8.56 -9.35
N SER A 395 21.05 8.77 -10.28
CA SER A 395 22.41 8.20 -10.22
C SER A 395 23.20 8.69 -9.01
N ASN A 396 23.24 10.00 -8.74
CA ASN A 396 23.96 10.57 -7.60
C ASN A 396 23.35 10.10 -6.28
N PHE A 397 22.02 10.07 -6.19
CA PHE A 397 21.33 9.55 -5.02
C PHE A 397 21.67 8.09 -4.75
N THR A 398 21.72 7.28 -5.82
CA THR A 398 22.05 5.85 -5.72
C THR A 398 23.49 5.66 -5.27
N GLY A 399 24.45 6.35 -5.90
CA GLY A 399 25.88 6.27 -5.51
C GLY A 399 26.17 6.80 -4.11
N ALA A 400 25.50 7.87 -3.68
CA ALA A 400 25.63 8.37 -2.30
C ALA A 400 25.08 7.37 -1.27
N ARG A 401 23.97 6.72 -1.59
CA ARG A 401 23.39 5.67 -0.74
C ARG A 401 24.28 4.42 -0.69
N GLU A 402 24.88 4.02 -1.81
CA GLU A 402 25.88 2.95 -1.86
C GLU A 402 27.12 3.27 -1.01
N LYS A 403 27.64 4.50 -1.12
CA LYS A 403 28.78 4.98 -0.33
C LYS A 403 28.48 5.02 1.17
N PHE A 404 27.27 5.44 1.55
CA PHE A 404 26.81 5.43 2.94
C PHE A 404 26.90 4.03 3.54
N PHE A 405 26.28 3.03 2.90
CA PHE A 405 26.29 1.65 3.39
C PHE A 405 27.67 0.99 3.32
N ALA A 406 28.56 1.44 2.42
CA ALA A 406 29.93 0.95 2.37
C ALA A 406 30.84 1.48 3.50
N THR A 407 30.45 2.56 4.20
CA THR A 407 31.35 3.28 5.13
C THR A 407 30.81 3.42 6.55
N ILE A 408 29.49 3.37 6.75
CA ILE A 408 28.85 3.65 8.05
C ILE A 408 29.32 2.69 9.16
N ASP A 409 29.46 1.40 8.84
CA ASP A 409 29.88 0.39 9.81
C ASP A 409 31.30 0.67 10.35
N THR A 410 32.24 1.00 9.46
CA THR A 410 33.62 1.33 9.85
C THR A 410 33.71 2.62 10.65
N LEU A 411 32.91 3.64 10.29
CA LEU A 411 32.83 4.90 11.03
C LEU A 411 32.28 4.69 12.45
N GLU A 412 31.28 3.83 12.59
CA GLU A 412 30.67 3.52 13.88
C GLU A 412 31.61 2.71 14.78
N ILE A 413 32.28 1.70 14.22
CA ILE A 413 33.34 0.95 14.92
C ILE A 413 34.45 1.89 15.40
N ASN A 414 34.93 2.78 14.53
CA ASN A 414 35.97 3.73 14.91
C ASN A 414 35.52 4.70 16.00
N ARG A 415 34.26 5.17 15.96
CA ARG A 415 33.67 6.02 17.02
C ARG A 415 33.54 5.30 18.36
N GLN A 416 33.29 3.99 18.35
CA GLN A 416 33.17 3.20 19.57
C GLN A 416 34.53 2.86 20.18
N LEU A 417 35.56 2.66 19.34
CA LEU A 417 36.90 2.27 19.76
C LEU A 417 37.85 3.45 20.04
N ASP A 418 37.51 4.66 19.58
CA ASP A 418 38.23 5.89 19.89
C ASP A 418 37.41 6.78 20.84
N PRO A 419 37.77 6.87 22.13
CA PRO A 419 37.07 7.68 23.12
C PRO A 419 37.00 9.18 22.79
N SER A 420 37.87 9.68 21.91
CA SER A 420 37.87 11.08 21.48
C SER A 420 36.77 11.41 20.46
N LEU A 421 36.14 10.39 19.86
CA LEU A 421 35.06 10.50 18.88
C LEU A 421 33.67 10.21 19.46
N LEU A 422 33.59 9.86 20.75
CA LEU A 422 32.33 9.73 21.49
C LEU A 422 31.79 11.13 21.79
N ASP A 423 30.96 11.65 20.89
CA ASP A 423 30.19 12.87 21.16
C ASP A 423 29.17 12.54 22.26
N ILE A 424 29.42 13.01 23.49
CA ILE A 424 28.63 12.72 24.71
C ILE A 424 27.20 13.29 24.63
N LYS A 425 26.86 14.03 23.57
CA LYS A 425 25.48 14.44 23.26
C LYS A 425 24.84 13.43 22.32
N GLN A 426 24.57 12.24 22.85
CA GLN A 426 23.66 11.29 22.23
C GLN A 426 22.24 11.89 22.26
N ASP A 427 21.79 12.51 21.17
CA ASP A 427 20.37 12.52 20.87
C ASP A 427 20.02 11.06 20.57
N ALA A 428 19.59 10.32 21.60
CA ALA A 428 18.98 9.01 21.42
C ALA A 428 17.92 9.17 20.32
N TYR A 429 18.04 8.41 19.23
CA TYR A 429 17.04 8.44 18.18
C TYR A 429 15.71 7.97 18.77
N GLU A 430 14.86 8.92 19.14
CA GLU A 430 13.48 8.65 19.48
C GLU A 430 12.69 8.65 18.17
N PRO A 431 12.17 7.49 17.72
CA PRO A 431 11.36 7.46 16.51
C PRO A 431 10.16 8.38 16.70
N GLU A 432 9.92 9.28 15.73
CA GLU A 432 8.78 10.20 15.74
C GLU A 432 7.50 9.42 16.07
N ARG A 433 6.89 9.72 17.23
CA ARG A 433 5.65 9.06 17.66
C ARG A 433 4.51 9.60 16.80
N ILE A 434 4.27 8.95 15.67
CA ILE A 434 3.20 9.32 14.75
C ILE A 434 1.86 9.06 15.44
N VAL A 435 1.17 10.15 15.78
CA VAL A 435 -0.19 10.11 16.31
C VAL A 435 -1.15 10.29 15.14
N HIS A 436 -1.76 9.20 14.68
CA HIS A 436 -2.80 9.27 13.63
C HIS A 436 -3.88 10.27 14.02
N ARG A 437 -4.33 11.08 13.06
CA ARG A 437 -5.40 12.06 13.30
C ARG A 437 -6.71 11.39 13.65
N LEU A 438 -7.03 10.30 12.98
CA LEU A 438 -8.22 9.50 13.22
C LEU A 438 -8.09 8.74 14.55
N LYS A 439 -9.03 8.97 15.47
CA LYS A 439 -8.99 8.40 16.84
C LYS A 439 -9.10 6.87 16.80
N GLU A 440 -9.93 6.34 15.92
CA GLU A 440 -10.17 4.92 15.70
C GLU A 440 -8.88 4.24 15.23
N ARG A 441 -8.17 4.86 14.27
CA ARG A 441 -6.91 4.34 13.76
C ARG A 441 -5.81 4.37 14.81
N ARG A 442 -5.73 5.46 15.59
CA ARG A 442 -4.81 5.58 16.73
C ARG A 442 -5.07 4.49 17.76
N ARG A 443 -6.33 4.22 18.09
CA ARG A 443 -6.70 3.19 19.05
C ARG A 443 -6.28 1.80 18.58
N VAL A 444 -6.48 1.47 17.30
CA VAL A 444 -6.01 0.20 16.73
C VAL A 444 -4.47 0.14 16.78
N ALA A 445 -3.78 1.22 16.41
CA ALA A 445 -2.32 1.29 16.44
C ALA A 445 -1.74 1.04 17.84
N GLU A 446 -2.35 1.63 18.89
CA GLU A 446 -1.98 1.38 20.29
C GLU A 446 -2.12 -0.10 20.66
N LEU A 447 -3.25 -0.72 20.32
CA LEU A 447 -3.54 -2.11 20.66
C LEU A 447 -2.66 -3.12 19.89
N MET A 448 -2.25 -2.78 18.66
CA MET A 448 -1.35 -3.61 17.84
C MET A 448 0.10 -3.61 18.33
N GLN A 449 0.51 -2.57 19.07
CA GLN A 449 1.87 -2.41 19.61
C GLN A 449 2.09 -3.14 20.95
N ILE A 450 1.03 -3.62 21.59
CA ILE A 450 1.12 -4.30 22.88
C ILE A 450 1.91 -5.61 22.73
N PRO A 451 3.03 -5.79 23.45
CA PRO A 451 3.82 -7.02 23.42
C PRO A 451 3.03 -8.24 23.91
N CYS A 452 3.18 -9.38 23.24
CA CYS A 452 2.50 -10.63 23.59
C CYS A 452 2.88 -11.22 24.97
N GLN A 453 3.91 -10.68 25.62
CA GLN A 453 4.42 -11.12 26.93
C GLN A 453 3.62 -10.51 28.09
N GLU A 454 2.79 -9.49 27.83
CA GLU A 454 2.10 -8.74 28.89
C GLU A 454 0.84 -9.44 29.43
N PHE A 455 0.30 -10.46 28.73
CA PHE A 455 -1.02 -11.02 29.06
C PHE A 455 -1.11 -12.56 28.93
N SER A 456 -1.76 -13.19 29.91
CA SER A 456 -2.15 -14.61 29.89
C SER A 456 -3.60 -14.79 30.35
N GLY A 457 -4.27 -15.85 29.86
CA GLY A 457 -5.65 -16.19 30.22
C GLY A 457 -6.67 -15.10 29.86
N ARG A 458 -7.55 -14.75 30.79
CA ARG A 458 -8.64 -13.75 30.65
C ARG A 458 -8.19 -12.41 30.09
N LYS A 459 -6.96 -11.98 30.40
CA LYS A 459 -6.44 -10.69 29.92
C LYS A 459 -6.17 -10.73 28.41
N ASP A 460 -5.67 -11.84 27.86
CA ASP A 460 -5.49 -12.02 26.40
C ASP A 460 -6.86 -11.99 25.70
N THR A 461 -7.86 -12.71 26.23
CA THR A 461 -9.22 -12.71 25.68
C THR A 461 -9.83 -11.30 25.68
N THR A 462 -9.71 -10.57 26.79
CA THR A 462 -10.24 -9.20 26.92
C THR A 462 -9.55 -8.25 25.93
N GLN A 463 -8.24 -8.38 25.76
CA GLN A 463 -7.48 -7.58 24.81
C GLN A 463 -7.90 -7.88 23.36
N ARG A 464 -8.10 -9.15 22.99
CA ARG A 464 -8.61 -9.53 21.67
C ARG A 464 -9.99 -8.96 21.41
N ILE A 465 -10.92 -9.07 22.36
CA ILE A 465 -12.26 -8.46 22.25
C ILE A 465 -12.14 -6.95 22.03
N THR A 466 -11.29 -6.29 22.81
CA THR A 466 -11.05 -4.84 22.69
C THR A 466 -10.47 -4.46 21.32
N LEU A 467 -9.53 -5.25 20.81
CA LEU A 467 -8.91 -5.05 19.51
C LEU A 467 -9.90 -5.24 18.38
N VAL A 468 -10.65 -6.35 18.35
CA VAL A 468 -11.63 -6.57 17.29
C VAL A 468 -12.72 -5.50 17.33
N GLY A 469 -13.18 -5.10 18.52
CA GLY A 469 -14.11 -3.97 18.64
C GLY A 469 -13.53 -2.65 18.10
N ALA A 470 -12.23 -2.39 18.27
CA ALA A 470 -11.56 -1.23 17.69
C ALA A 470 -11.40 -1.34 16.17
N LEU A 471 -11.11 -2.53 15.64
CA LEU A 471 -11.06 -2.80 14.20
C LEU A 471 -12.43 -2.59 13.55
N VAL A 472 -13.51 -3.06 14.16
CA VAL A 472 -14.89 -2.82 13.68
C VAL A 472 -15.18 -1.32 13.60
N ARG A 473 -14.88 -0.55 14.66
CA ARG A 473 -15.06 0.91 14.62
C ARG A 473 -14.23 1.59 13.53
N LEU A 474 -12.99 1.16 13.32
CA LEU A 474 -12.16 1.67 12.23
C LEU A 474 -12.78 1.33 10.86
N GLY A 475 -13.27 0.10 10.68
CA GLY A 475 -13.88 -0.35 9.43
C GLY A 475 -15.17 0.36 9.05
N GLN A 476 -15.87 0.97 10.01
CA GLN A 476 -17.07 1.79 9.79
C GLN A 476 -16.75 3.20 9.26
N ILE A 477 -15.48 3.61 9.23
CA ILE A 477 -15.09 4.95 8.76
C ILE A 477 -15.16 5.00 7.23
N GLU A 478 -16.15 5.72 6.71
CA GLU A 478 -16.41 5.87 5.27
C GLU A 478 -15.33 6.66 4.54
N ARG A 479 -14.72 7.65 5.20
CA ARG A 479 -13.64 8.46 4.62
C ARG A 479 -12.51 8.67 5.61
N VAL A 480 -11.32 8.17 5.24
CA VAL A 480 -10.11 8.42 6.03
C VAL A 480 -9.55 9.80 5.65
N PRO A 481 -9.44 10.74 6.61
CA PRO A 481 -8.87 12.06 6.33
C PRO A 481 -7.39 11.95 5.97
N SER A 482 -6.89 12.92 5.21
CA SER A 482 -5.45 12.97 4.93
C SER A 482 -4.66 13.25 6.20
N GLU A 483 -3.60 12.48 6.41
CA GLU A 483 -2.64 12.71 7.50
C GLU A 483 -1.68 13.90 7.21
N ARG A 484 -1.77 14.52 6.02
CA ARG A 484 -0.99 15.72 5.68
C ARG A 484 -1.56 16.97 6.35
N PRO A 485 -0.72 17.85 6.94
CA PRO A 485 -1.14 19.20 7.36
C PRO A 485 -1.92 19.89 6.24
N ILE A 486 -3.12 20.38 6.56
CA ILE A 486 -3.76 21.38 5.71
C ILE A 486 -2.83 22.59 5.84
N GLN A 487 -2.18 22.99 4.76
CA GLN A 487 -1.53 24.30 4.74
C GLN A 487 -2.66 25.31 4.92
N GLU A 488 -2.73 25.95 6.10
CA GLU A 488 -3.57 27.11 6.28
C GLU A 488 -3.27 28.06 5.11
N ALA A 489 -4.31 28.39 4.35
CA ALA A 489 -4.18 29.36 3.28
C ALA A 489 -3.59 30.63 3.92
N LYS A 490 -2.35 30.97 3.54
CA LYS A 490 -1.72 32.22 3.99
C LYS A 490 -2.75 33.33 3.79
N PRO A 491 -3.10 34.09 4.83
CA PRO A 491 -3.96 35.24 4.64
C PRO A 491 -3.33 36.10 3.55
N ARG A 492 -4.11 36.43 2.52
CA ARG A 492 -3.70 37.44 1.54
C ARG A 492 -3.45 38.70 2.36
N ASN A 493 -2.18 39.08 2.48
CA ASN A 493 -1.77 40.36 3.01
C ASN A 493 -2.43 41.43 2.15
N THR A 494 -3.57 41.92 2.60
CA THR A 494 -4.15 43.15 2.11
C THR A 494 -3.36 44.21 2.85
N ALA A 495 -2.36 44.78 2.19
CA ALA A 495 -1.59 45.88 2.73
C ALA A 495 -2.55 47.05 2.96
N VAL A 496 -3.01 47.20 4.20
CA VAL A 496 -3.59 48.45 4.68
C VAL A 496 -2.40 49.37 4.90
N SER A 497 -2.17 50.26 3.94
CA SER A 497 -1.24 51.37 4.13
C SER A 497 -1.78 52.25 5.26
N GLN A 498 -1.14 52.16 6.43
CA GLN A 498 -1.26 53.18 7.47
C GLN A 498 -0.52 54.42 6.98
N VAL A 499 -1.26 55.48 6.66
CA VAL A 499 -0.73 56.83 6.53
C VAL A 499 -1.08 57.56 7.82
N THR A 500 -0.06 57.96 8.58
CA THR A 500 -0.21 58.86 9.72
C THR A 500 -0.42 60.32 9.28
N PRO A 501 -1.14 61.12 10.08
CA PRO A 501 -1.70 62.41 9.68
C PRO A 501 -0.75 63.59 9.97
N GLU A 502 -1.13 64.77 9.42
CA GLU A 502 -0.50 66.11 9.45
C GLU A 502 0.21 66.44 8.12
N GLU A 503 -0.08 67.51 7.39
CA GLU A 503 -0.70 68.80 7.72
C GLU A 503 -1.25 69.47 6.45
N SER A 504 -2.48 69.97 6.56
CA SER A 504 -2.87 71.30 6.09
C SER A 504 -3.19 71.58 4.60
N LEU A 505 -4.39 72.16 4.45
CA LEU A 505 -4.80 73.22 3.52
C LEU A 505 -5.47 72.87 2.17
N ARG A 506 -6.80 72.99 2.23
CA ARG A 506 -7.66 73.87 1.41
C ARG A 506 -8.06 73.44 -0.02
N GLN A 507 -9.37 73.66 -0.25
CA GLN A 507 -10.08 73.88 -1.53
C GLN A 507 -10.29 72.64 -2.41
N ASP A 508 -11.42 72.41 -3.06
CA ASP A 508 -12.77 72.98 -3.04
C ASP A 508 -13.68 71.92 -3.68
N PHE A 509 -14.96 71.98 -3.34
CA PHE A 509 -16.02 71.11 -3.88
C PHE A 509 -16.21 71.28 -5.39
N SER A 510 -16.30 70.17 -6.13
CA SER A 510 -17.17 70.10 -7.32
C SER A 510 -17.56 68.63 -7.62
N PRO A 511 -18.85 68.32 -7.88
CA PRO A 511 -19.35 66.96 -8.02
C PRO A 511 -19.31 66.44 -9.47
N SER A 512 -19.35 65.12 -9.59
CA SER A 512 -19.47 64.32 -10.83
C SER A 512 -20.67 64.74 -11.71
N PRO A 513 -20.54 64.79 -13.04
CA PRO A 513 -21.69 64.93 -13.93
C PRO A 513 -22.25 63.55 -14.33
N GLU A 514 -23.53 63.31 -14.04
CA GLU A 514 -24.33 62.33 -14.76
C GLU A 514 -24.63 62.83 -16.19
N PRO A 515 -24.79 61.93 -17.18
CA PRO A 515 -25.13 62.31 -18.54
C PRO A 515 -26.66 62.32 -18.72
N LEU A 516 -27.19 63.35 -19.40
CA LEU A 516 -28.18 63.24 -20.49
C LEU A 516 -28.71 64.64 -20.86
N LEU A 517 -28.20 65.17 -21.97
CA LEU A 517 -28.75 66.31 -22.68
C LEU A 517 -29.87 65.83 -23.62
N PHE A 518 -31.11 66.28 -23.42
CA PHE A 518 -31.88 66.94 -24.50
C PHE A 518 -33.14 67.65 -23.98
N ARG A 519 -33.33 68.89 -24.49
CA ARG A 519 -34.53 69.77 -24.48
C ARG A 519 -34.67 70.67 -23.25
N LEU A 520 -34.14 71.89 -23.21
CA LEU A 520 -34.40 73.12 -23.99
C LEU A 520 -35.86 73.64 -23.98
N PHE A 521 -35.99 74.78 -23.30
CA PHE A 521 -36.91 75.92 -23.44
C PHE A 521 -38.32 75.87 -22.83
N ALA A 522 -38.47 76.62 -21.73
CA ALA A 522 -39.54 77.60 -21.56
C ALA A 522 -39.21 78.61 -20.43
N GLN A 523 -38.56 79.72 -20.79
CA GLN A 523 -38.78 81.00 -20.11
C GLN A 523 -38.82 82.08 -21.18
N SER A 524 -40.01 82.64 -21.40
CA SER A 524 -40.15 84.00 -21.92
C SER A 524 -41.52 84.56 -21.51
N GLN A 525 -41.50 85.33 -20.43
CA GLN A 525 -42.28 86.54 -20.19
C GLN A 525 -41.30 87.46 -19.44
N GLY A 526 -41.09 88.74 -19.74
CA GLY A 526 -41.66 89.63 -20.74
C GLY A 526 -41.17 91.07 -20.46
N ALA A 527 -41.32 91.95 -21.47
CA ALA A 527 -41.18 93.42 -21.48
C ALA A 527 -39.77 93.99 -21.18
N PHE A 528 -39.18 94.89 -21.97
CA PHE A 528 -39.68 95.95 -22.86
C PHE A 528 -38.99 95.95 -24.23
#